data_AF-A0A0S3JQ07-F1
#
_entry.id   AF-A0A0S3JQ07-F1
#
_cell.length_a   1.000
_cell.length_b   1.000
_cell.length_c   1.000
_cell.angle_alpha   90.00
_cell.angle_beta   90.00
_cell.angle_gamma   90.00
#
_symmetry.space_group_name_H-M   'P 1'
#
loop_
_entity.id
_entity.type
_entity.pdbx_description
1 polymer ?
#
loop_
_entity_poly.entity_id
_entity_poly.type
_entity_poly.pdbx_seq_one_letter_code
_entity_poly.pdbx_strand_id
1 'polypeptide(L)'
;MSDYKGDRTTGFASPAADAVEGPIDLAEVLDLRRPSRYPVRLRGATFKTRGIMDGDILIADTSGQQISGQLVIASVSGVFVLADLWR
;
A
#
# COMPACT_ATOMS: atom_id res chain seq x y z
N MET A 1 -1.30 31.18 50.14
CA MET A 1 -0.79 30.64 48.87
C MET A 1 -1.99 30.26 48.03
N SER A 2 -2.14 30.89 46.87
CA SER A 2 -3.35 30.80 46.04
C SER A 2 -3.41 29.46 45.31
N ASP A 3 -4.51 28.73 45.51
CA ASP A 3 -4.92 27.59 44.68
C ASP A 3 -5.13 28.08 43.24
N TYR A 4 -4.19 27.76 42.36
CA TYR A 4 -4.36 27.96 40.92
C TYR A 4 -5.01 26.72 40.33
N LYS A 5 -6.31 26.82 40.05
CA LYS A 5 -7.09 25.78 39.37
C LYS A 5 -7.08 26.07 37.87
N GLY A 6 -6.23 25.36 37.13
CA GLY A 6 -6.02 25.54 35.68
C GLY A 6 -7.21 25.17 34.79
N ASP A 7 -8.34 24.78 35.39
CA ASP A 7 -9.57 24.34 34.71
C ASP A 7 -10.44 25.48 34.18
N ARG A 8 -10.05 26.76 34.41
CA ARG A 8 -10.80 27.97 33.98
C ARG A 8 -9.98 28.93 33.12
N THR A 9 -9.04 28.42 32.33
CA THR A 9 -8.29 29.25 31.39
C THR A 9 -9.14 29.52 30.15
N THR A 10 -9.54 30.77 29.93
CA THR A 10 -10.23 31.26 28.70
C THR A 10 -9.25 31.54 27.55
N GLY A 11 -8.13 30.83 27.52
CA GLY A 11 -7.17 30.87 26.42
C GLY A 11 -7.65 29.99 25.27
N PHE A 12 -7.37 30.40 24.04
CA PHE A 12 -7.64 29.62 22.84
C PHE A 12 -7.14 28.18 23.03
N ALA A 13 -8.04 27.19 22.92
CA ALA A 13 -7.60 25.82 22.71
C ALA A 13 -6.66 25.83 21.51
N SER A 14 -5.41 25.41 21.69
CA SER A 14 -4.43 25.39 20.61
C SER A 14 -5.06 24.66 19.41
N PRO A 15 -5.23 25.31 18.24
CA PRO A 15 -5.91 24.72 17.08
C PRO A 15 -5.19 23.48 16.52
N ALA A 16 -3.96 23.21 17.00
CA ALA A 16 -3.17 22.04 16.69
C ALA A 16 -3.53 20.79 17.51
N ALA A 17 -4.46 20.88 18.47
CA ALA A 17 -4.90 19.72 19.26
C ALA A 17 -5.81 18.76 18.47
N ASP A 18 -6.44 19.24 17.39
CA ASP A 18 -7.40 18.48 16.58
C ASP A 18 -6.78 17.86 15.31
N ALA A 19 -5.48 18.04 15.08
CA ALA A 19 -4.76 17.33 14.01
C ALA A 19 -4.38 15.91 14.46
N VAL A 20 -5.38 15.09 14.79
CA VAL A 20 -5.22 13.73 15.33
C VAL A 20 -5.36 12.69 14.22
N GLU A 21 -4.82 12.95 13.03
CA GLU A 21 -4.68 11.90 12.03
C GLU A 21 -3.19 11.53 11.92
N GLY A 22 -2.90 10.27 12.26
CA GLY A 22 -1.54 9.74 12.20
C GLY A 22 -1.04 9.63 10.76
N PRO A 23 0.27 9.35 10.57
CA PRO A 23 0.80 9.09 9.23
C PRO A 23 0.08 7.90 8.58
N ILE A 24 -0.06 7.93 7.25
CA ILE A 24 -0.65 6.84 6.48
C ILE A 24 0.21 5.57 6.65
N ASP A 25 -0.41 4.49 7.15
CA ASP A 25 0.19 3.16 7.16
C ASP A 25 -0.10 2.44 5.85
N LEU A 26 0.88 2.40 4.95
CA LEU A 26 0.75 1.69 3.67
C LEU A 26 0.62 0.17 3.84
N ALA A 27 1.18 -0.41 4.90
CA ALA A 27 1.03 -1.84 5.15
C ALA A 27 -0.41 -2.20 5.51
N GLU A 28 -1.13 -1.28 6.15
CA GLU A 28 -2.56 -1.39 6.40
C GLU A 28 -3.39 -1.12 5.15
N VAL A 29 -3.16 0.00 4.48
CA VAL A 29 -3.91 0.41 3.27
C VAL A 29 -3.83 -0.63 2.16
N LEU A 30 -2.67 -1.28 1.99
CA LEU A 30 -2.43 -2.29 0.96
C LEU A 30 -2.62 -3.73 1.47
N ASP A 31 -3.01 -3.91 2.73
CA ASP A 31 -3.25 -5.22 3.36
C ASP A 31 -2.03 -6.17 3.28
N LEU A 32 -0.83 -5.60 3.47
CA LEU A 32 0.47 -6.31 3.38
C LEU A 32 0.77 -7.17 4.61
N ARG A 33 -0.06 -7.06 5.67
CA ARG A 33 0.05 -7.93 6.86
C ARG A 33 -0.40 -9.36 6.54
N ARG A 34 -1.11 -9.59 5.43
CA ARG A 34 -1.49 -10.94 4.98
C ARG A 34 -0.33 -11.65 4.31
N PRO A 35 -0.06 -12.93 4.64
CA PRO A 35 1.07 -13.67 4.07
C PRO A 35 0.94 -13.93 2.56
N SER A 36 -0.26 -13.79 1.99
CA SER A 36 -0.47 -13.94 0.55
C SER A 36 -0.14 -12.69 -0.26
N ARG A 37 0.04 -11.53 0.39
CA ARG A 37 0.26 -10.24 -0.26
C ARG A 37 1.67 -9.74 -0.06
N TYR A 38 2.33 -9.37 -1.15
CA TYR A 38 3.69 -8.86 -1.08
C TYR A 38 4.03 -7.90 -2.23
N PRO A 39 4.88 -6.89 -1.98
CA PRO A 39 5.35 -5.99 -3.01
C PRO A 39 6.39 -6.68 -3.93
N VAL A 40 6.31 -6.40 -5.22
CA VAL A 40 7.26 -6.83 -6.25
C VAL A 40 7.68 -5.64 -7.08
N ARG A 41 8.98 -5.42 -7.21
CA ARG A 41 9.51 -4.37 -8.08
C ARG A 41 9.64 -4.88 -9.51
N LEU A 42 8.95 -4.23 -10.43
CA LEU A 42 9.07 -4.55 -11.84
C LEU A 42 10.42 -4.11 -12.40
N ARG A 43 10.96 -4.94 -13.29
CA ARG A 43 12.11 -4.62 -14.14
C ARG A 43 11.71 -4.76 -15.60
N GLY A 44 12.05 -3.76 -16.40
CA GLY A 44 11.62 -3.64 -17.78
C GLY A 44 10.23 -3.03 -17.90
N ALA A 45 9.74 -2.94 -19.12
CA ALA A 45 8.59 -2.09 -19.42
C ALA A 45 7.66 -2.70 -20.48
N THR A 46 7.41 -4.00 -20.34
CA THR A 46 6.56 -4.79 -21.24
C THR A 46 5.09 -4.38 -21.17
N PHE A 47 4.65 -3.79 -20.05
CA PHE A 47 3.25 -3.44 -19.79
C PHE A 47 2.96 -1.93 -19.76
N LYS A 48 3.77 -1.11 -20.46
CA LYS A 48 3.58 0.35 -20.54
C LYS A 48 2.19 0.76 -21.04
N THR A 49 1.61 -0.01 -21.96
CA THR A 49 0.26 0.26 -22.50
C THR A 49 -0.84 0.12 -21.45
N ARG A 50 -0.58 -0.62 -20.36
CA ARG A 50 -1.44 -0.71 -19.17
C ARG A 50 -1.06 0.30 -18.08
N GLY A 51 -0.14 1.22 -18.37
CA GLY A 51 0.36 2.20 -17.41
C GLY A 51 1.41 1.66 -16.44
N ILE A 52 1.90 0.42 -16.63
CA ILE A 52 2.90 -0.20 -15.76
C ILE A 52 4.29 0.07 -16.33
N MET A 53 5.10 0.77 -15.55
CA MET A 53 6.42 1.29 -15.94
C MET A 53 7.55 0.53 -15.24
N ASP A 54 8.77 0.65 -15.78
CA ASP A 54 9.96 0.12 -15.12
C ASP A 54 10.16 0.78 -13.76
N GLY A 55 10.41 -0.03 -12.73
CA GLY A 55 10.59 0.44 -11.35
C GLY A 55 9.30 0.49 -10.51
N ASP A 56 8.13 0.33 -11.12
CA ASP A 56 6.86 0.27 -10.38
C ASP A 56 6.86 -0.86 -9.35
N ILE A 57 6.16 -0.62 -8.24
CA ILE A 57 5.93 -1.61 -7.19
C ILE A 57 4.52 -2.15 -7.35
N LEU A 58 4.43 -3.41 -7.74
CA LEU A 58 3.18 -4.16 -7.83
C LEU A 58 2.90 -4.83 -6.50
N ILE A 59 1.63 -4.89 -6.08
CA ILE A 59 1.23 -5.74 -4.95
C ILE A 59 0.69 -7.05 -5.51
N ALA A 60 1.45 -8.13 -5.34
CA ALA A 60 1.05 -9.47 -5.74
C ALA A 60 0.17 -10.09 -4.65
N ASP A 61 -0.87 -10.83 -5.04
CA ASP A 61 -1.72 -11.59 -4.13
C ASP A 61 -1.80 -13.06 -4.59
N THR A 62 -1.35 -13.99 -3.76
CA THR A 62 -1.35 -15.44 -4.07
C THR A 62 -2.62 -16.16 -3.62
N SER A 63 -3.56 -15.47 -2.97
CA SER A 63 -4.81 -16.07 -2.47
C SER A 63 -5.95 -16.08 -3.49
N GLY A 64 -5.81 -15.34 -4.59
CA GLY A 64 -6.84 -15.19 -5.63
C GLY A 64 -6.97 -16.41 -6.55
N GLN A 65 -8.15 -16.57 -7.14
CA GLN A 65 -8.35 -17.51 -8.24
C GLN A 65 -7.70 -16.97 -9.52
N GLN A 66 -7.12 -17.87 -10.30
CA GLN A 66 -6.51 -17.57 -11.59
C GLN A 66 -7.60 -17.43 -12.66
N ILE A 67 -7.86 -16.20 -13.09
CA ILE A 67 -8.90 -15.88 -14.09
C ILE A 67 -8.24 -15.38 -15.37
N SER A 68 -8.71 -15.85 -16.52
CA SER A 68 -8.19 -15.41 -17.81
C SER A 68 -8.33 -13.89 -17.98
N GLY A 69 -7.29 -13.26 -18.52
CA GLY A 69 -7.18 -11.82 -18.69
C GLY A 69 -6.59 -11.09 -17.48
N GLN A 70 -6.28 -11.79 -16.38
CA GLN A 70 -5.55 -11.22 -15.26
C GLN A 70 -4.05 -11.13 -15.53
N LEU A 71 -3.44 -10.10 -14.97
CA LEU A 71 -1.99 -9.98 -14.93
C LEU A 71 -1.45 -10.86 -13.80
N VAL A 72 -0.49 -11.73 -14.10
CA VAL A 72 0.09 -12.67 -13.14
C VAL A 72 1.62 -12.56 -13.13
N ILE A 73 2.19 -12.92 -11.99
CA ILE A 73 3.62 -13.23 -11.88
C ILE A 73 3.76 -14.74 -12.09
N ALA A 74 4.41 -15.12 -13.17
CA ALA A 74 4.66 -16.52 -13.52
C ALA A 74 6.14 -16.85 -13.39
N SER A 75 6.46 -18.11 -13.08
CA SER A 75 7.81 -18.65 -13.15
C SER A 75 7.94 -19.53 -14.39
N VAL A 76 8.83 -19.16 -15.30
CA VAL A 76 9.14 -19.92 -16.51
C VAL A 76 10.60 -20.31 -16.43
N SER A 77 10.87 -21.61 -16.28
CA SER A 77 12.24 -22.14 -16.14
C SER A 77 13.06 -21.48 -15.02
N GLY A 78 12.41 -21.17 -13.89
CA GLY A 78 13.05 -20.51 -12.75
C GLY A 78 13.21 -18.99 -12.86
N VAL A 79 12.77 -18.40 -13.97
CA VAL A 79 12.76 -16.95 -14.18
C VAL A 79 11.36 -16.40 -13.95
N PHE A 80 11.25 -15.36 -13.12
CA PHE A 80 9.98 -14.68 -12.88
C PHE A 80 9.70 -13.65 -13.97
N VAL A 81 8.49 -13.71 -14.52
CA VAL A 81 8.00 -12.79 -15.54
C VAL A 81 6.61 -12.29 -15.17
N LEU A 82 6.31 -11.07 -15.62
CA LEU A 82 4.96 -10.52 -15.61
C LEU A 82 4.28 -10.94 -16.92
N ALA A 83 3.07 -11.49 -16.86
CA ALA A 83 2.36 -12.00 -18.03
C ALA A 83 0.85 -11.82 -17.91
N ASP A 84 0.17 -11.66 -19.05
CA ASP A 84 -1.27 -11.84 -19.09
C ASP A 84 -1.58 -13.35 -19.02
N LEU A 85 -2.45 -13.75 -18.11
CA LEU A 85 -2.92 -15.12 -18.00
C LEU A 85 -3.97 -15.39 -19.09
N TRP A 86 -3.55 -16.11 -20.12
CA TRP A 86 -4.45 -16.70 -21.10
C TRP A 86 -4.68 -18.15 -20.70
N ARG A 87 -5.94 -18.58 -20.82
CA ARG A 87 -6.53 -19.87 -20.46
C ARG A 87 -5.59 -21.03 -20.17
#